data_AF-A0A920GDK3-F1
#
_entry.id   AF-A0A920GDK3-F1
#
_cell.length_a   1.000
_cell.length_b   1.000
_cell.length_c   1.000
_cell.angle_alpha   90.00
_cell.angle_beta   90.00
_cell.angle_gamma   90.00
#
_symmetry.space_group_name_H-M   'P 1'
#
loop_
_entity.id
_entity.type
_entity.pdbx_description
1 polymer ?
#
loop_
_entity_poly.entity_id
_entity_poly.type
_entity_poly.pdbx_seq_one_letter_code
_entity_poly.pdbx_strand_id
1 'polypeptide(L)'
;MDAASEKTITVDYATADGSATATNDYVSSTGTLTFNPGETSKTISLSIVQDTIDELDETFTVSLSNPTNSSISTATGTVTITDDEEFQHYLLQM
;
A
#
# COMPACT_ATOMS: atom_id res chain seq x y z
N MET A 1 -16.75 22.86 5.46
CA MET A 1 -16.53 21.92 4.34
C MET A 1 -15.31 22.43 3.62
N ASP A 2 -14.21 21.67 3.64
CA ASP A 2 -13.02 22.05 2.87
C ASP A 2 -13.35 21.93 1.38
N ALA A 3 -13.17 23.03 0.66
CA ALA A 3 -13.39 23.07 -0.78
C ALA A 3 -12.24 22.39 -1.51
N ALA A 4 -12.52 21.79 -2.67
CA ALA A 4 -11.48 21.25 -3.54
C ALA A 4 -10.52 22.35 -4.00
N SER A 5 -9.24 22.01 -4.19
CA SER A 5 -8.22 22.95 -4.65
C SER A 5 -8.48 23.40 -6.09
N GLU A 6 -8.29 24.68 -6.38
CA GLU A 6 -8.27 25.23 -7.74
C GLU A 6 -6.89 25.08 -8.43
N LYS A 7 -5.88 24.62 -7.69
CA LYS A 7 -4.53 24.37 -8.19
C LYS A 7 -4.27 22.88 -8.32
N THR A 8 -3.43 22.51 -9.29
CA THR A 8 -2.85 21.18 -9.36
C THR A 8 -2.01 20.90 -8.12
N ILE A 9 -2.21 19.74 -7.52
CA ILE A 9 -1.46 19.21 -6.39
C ILE A 9 -0.75 17.95 -6.84
N THR A 10 0.53 17.82 -6.52
CA THR A 10 1.29 16.57 -6.66
C THR A 10 1.74 16.05 -5.31
N VAL A 11 1.72 14.74 -5.13
CA VAL A 11 2.22 14.07 -3.92
C VAL A 11 2.89 12.77 -4.36
N ASP A 12 4.11 12.53 -3.90
CA ASP A 12 4.81 11.28 -4.15
C ASP A 12 4.33 10.21 -3.18
N TYR A 13 4.31 8.95 -3.61
CA TYR A 13 4.08 7.80 -2.74
C TYR A 13 5.18 6.74 -2.91
N ALA A 14 5.44 6.00 -1.84
CA ALA A 14 6.33 4.85 -1.85
C ALA A 14 5.85 3.77 -0.86
N THR A 15 5.99 2.51 -1.24
CA THR A 15 5.79 1.38 -0.33
C THR A 15 7.06 1.10 0.48
N ALA A 16 6.90 0.62 1.72
CA ALA A 16 7.99 0.12 2.53
C ALA A 16 7.57 -1.12 3.31
N ASP A 17 8.50 -2.05 3.48
CA ASP A 17 8.31 -3.32 4.16
C ASP A 17 7.85 -3.14 5.61
N GLY A 18 7.07 -4.10 6.10
CA GLY A 18 6.73 -4.28 7.51
C GLY A 18 7.05 -5.71 7.93
N SER A 19 6.02 -6.48 8.33
CA SER A 19 6.15 -7.95 8.34
C SER A 19 6.10 -8.52 6.93
N ALA A 20 5.24 -7.95 6.06
CA ALA A 20 5.26 -8.22 4.63
C ALA A 20 6.45 -7.52 3.99
N THR A 21 7.18 -8.25 3.17
CA THR A 21 8.39 -7.89 2.46
C THR A 21 8.20 -7.87 0.95
N ALA A 22 8.84 -6.92 0.28
CA ALA A 22 8.78 -6.84 -1.17
C ALA A 22 9.39 -8.10 -1.82
N THR A 23 8.80 -8.55 -2.93
CA THR A 23 9.12 -9.77 -3.70
C THR A 23 8.47 -11.04 -3.16
N ASN A 24 8.41 -11.21 -1.84
CA ASN A 24 7.74 -12.35 -1.22
C ASN A 24 6.23 -12.14 -1.14
N ASP A 25 5.82 -10.97 -0.62
CA ASP A 25 4.44 -10.78 -0.17
C ASP A 25 3.73 -9.70 -1.00
N TYR A 26 4.50 -8.72 -1.52
CA TYR A 26 3.97 -7.69 -2.40
C TYR A 26 5.02 -7.18 -3.40
N VAL A 27 4.56 -6.50 -4.45
CA VAL A 27 5.45 -5.81 -5.39
C VAL A 27 5.68 -4.37 -4.92
N SER A 28 6.94 -4.02 -4.67
CA SER A 28 7.29 -2.64 -4.29
C SER A 28 6.85 -1.64 -5.37
N SER A 29 6.31 -0.50 -4.92
CA SER A 29 5.73 0.50 -5.80
C SER A 29 6.04 1.91 -5.31
N THR A 30 6.37 2.78 -6.25
CA THR A 30 6.55 4.22 -6.02
C THR A 30 5.93 5.01 -7.18
N GLY A 31 5.59 6.27 -6.94
CA GLY A 31 5.10 7.14 -8.00
C GLY A 31 4.64 8.50 -7.51
N THR A 32 4.03 9.27 -8.41
CA THR A 32 3.48 10.60 -8.11
C THR A 32 1.99 10.64 -8.42
N LEU A 33 1.18 10.99 -7.44
CA LEU A 33 -0.23 11.29 -7.59
C LEU A 33 -0.38 12.75 -8.07
N THR A 34 -1.14 12.96 -9.13
CA THR A 34 -1.46 14.32 -9.64
C THR A 34 -2.95 14.57 -9.53
N PHE A 35 -3.35 15.47 -8.62
CA PHE A 35 -4.72 15.95 -8.48
C PHE A 35 -4.88 17.19 -9.34
N ASN A 36 -5.70 17.11 -10.37
CA ASN A 36 -6.14 18.26 -11.15
C ASN A 36 -7.07 19.15 -10.30
N PRO A 37 -7.25 20.43 -10.67
CA PRO A 37 -8.20 21.30 -10.01
C PRO A 37 -9.57 20.64 -9.85
N GLY A 38 -10.12 20.68 -8.63
CA GLY A 38 -11.39 20.06 -8.28
C GLY A 38 -11.32 18.57 -7.88
N GLU A 39 -10.20 17.87 -8.14
CA GLU A 39 -10.05 16.47 -7.70
C GLU A 39 -9.68 16.39 -6.21
N THR A 40 -10.38 15.52 -5.47
CA THR A 40 -10.16 15.32 -4.03
C THR A 40 -9.70 13.92 -3.67
N SER A 41 -9.64 12.99 -4.64
CA SER A 41 -9.24 11.60 -4.43
C SER A 41 -8.45 11.04 -5.60
N LYS A 42 -7.47 10.19 -5.29
CA LYS A 42 -6.77 9.31 -6.23
C LYS A 42 -6.63 7.92 -5.61
N THR A 43 -6.45 6.91 -6.46
CA THR A 43 -6.25 5.52 -6.06
C THR A 43 -4.82 5.10 -6.39
N ILE A 44 -4.15 4.47 -5.43
CA ILE A 44 -2.89 3.75 -5.64
C ILE A 44 -3.28 2.28 -5.85
N SER A 45 -2.83 1.67 -6.95
CA SER A 45 -3.00 0.24 -7.20
C SER A 45 -1.71 -0.49 -6.81
N LEU A 46 -1.83 -1.51 -5.97
CA LEU A 46 -0.73 -2.31 -5.46
C LEU A 46 -0.97 -3.77 -5.84
N SER A 47 0.10 -4.52 -6.06
CA SER A 47 0.04 -5.95 -6.39
C SER A 47 0.55 -6.77 -5.22
N ILE A 48 -0.22 -7.79 -4.84
CA ILE A 48 0.16 -8.80 -3.85
C ILE A 48 0.79 -9.99 -4.58
N VAL A 49 1.80 -10.59 -3.97
CA VAL A 49 2.38 -11.86 -4.43
C VAL A 49 1.68 -12.95 -3.63
N GLN A 50 1.07 -13.92 -4.32
CA GLN A 50 0.38 -15.04 -3.68
C GLN A 50 1.25 -16.29 -3.82
N ASP A 51 1.27 -17.11 -2.77
CA ASP A 51 1.81 -18.45 -2.85
C ASP A 51 0.86 -19.50 -2.26
N THR A 52 1.37 -20.54 -1.60
CA THR A 52 0.56 -21.63 -1.03
C THR A 52 1.07 -22.04 0.36
N ILE A 53 1.92 -21.23 0.97
CA ILE A 53 2.49 -21.43 2.28
C ILE A 53 1.52 -20.78 3.28
N ASP A 54 1.21 -21.48 4.35
CA ASP A 54 0.45 -20.91 5.48
C ASP A 54 1.33 -19.91 6.22
N GLU A 55 0.88 -18.66 6.27
CA GLU A 55 1.56 -17.54 6.91
C GLU A 55 0.64 -16.87 7.96
N LEU A 56 1.17 -15.89 8.68
CA LEU A 56 0.33 -15.04 9.53
C LEU A 56 -0.09 -13.81 8.72
N ASP A 57 -1.19 -13.15 9.10
CA ASP A 57 -1.51 -11.82 8.57
C ASP A 57 -0.29 -10.88 8.63
N GLU A 58 0.06 -10.32 7.48
CA GLU A 58 1.24 -9.48 7.34
C GLU A 58 0.90 -8.05 6.98
N THR A 59 1.84 -7.13 7.20
CA THR A 59 1.62 -5.71 6.93
C THR A 59 2.81 -5.07 6.23
N PHE A 60 2.52 -4.13 5.35
CA PHE A 60 3.48 -3.18 4.81
C PHE A 60 2.87 -1.77 4.83
N THR A 61 3.65 -0.75 4.49
CA THR A 61 3.19 0.64 4.54
C THR A 61 3.25 1.33 3.19
N VAL A 62 2.39 2.33 3.00
CA VAL A 62 2.46 3.32 1.92
C VAL A 62 2.67 4.68 2.55
N SER A 63 3.74 5.38 2.17
CA SER A 63 4.06 6.71 2.67
C SER A 63 3.97 7.76 1.56
N LEU A 64 3.38 8.90 1.90
CA LEU A 64 3.24 10.09 1.08
C LEU A 64 4.34 11.11 1.39
N SER A 65 4.86 11.77 0.38
CA SER A 65 5.92 12.78 0.52
C SER A 65 5.85 13.86 -0.56
N ASN A 66 6.69 14.88 -0.42
CA ASN A 66 6.88 15.97 -1.40
C ASN A 66 5.57 16.60 -1.93
N PRO A 67 4.63 17.03 -1.05
CA PRO A 67 3.40 17.66 -1.52
C PRO A 67 3.69 19.00 -2.19
N THR A 68 2.96 19.33 -3.26
CA THR A 68 2.96 20.65 -3.88
C THR A 68 1.60 21.31 -3.70
N ASN A 69 1.57 22.62 -3.41
CA ASN A 69 0.35 23.39 -3.19
C ASN A 69 -0.59 22.83 -2.10
N SER A 70 -0.09 21.94 -1.24
CA SER A 70 -0.83 21.29 -0.15
C SER A 70 0.11 20.94 1.00
N SER A 71 -0.47 20.48 2.10
CA SER A 71 0.24 19.84 3.21
C SER A 71 -0.31 18.44 3.41
N ILE A 72 0.54 17.55 3.94
CA ILE A 72 0.14 16.18 4.27
C ILE A 72 -0.23 16.14 5.75
N SER A 73 -1.50 15.84 6.05
CA SER A 73 -1.97 15.65 7.43
C SER A 73 -1.70 14.24 7.96
N THR A 74 -1.80 13.24 7.09
CA THR A 74 -1.50 11.83 7.40
C THR A 74 -0.60 11.30 6.30
N ALA A 75 0.66 11.05 6.66
CA ALA A 75 1.68 10.68 5.68
C ALA A 75 1.73 9.19 5.40
N THR A 76 1.27 8.33 6.31
CA THR A 76 1.46 6.89 6.17
C THR A 76 0.13 6.16 6.36
N GLY A 77 -0.12 5.19 5.48
CA GLY A 77 -1.16 4.18 5.63
C GLY A 77 -0.55 2.79 5.74
N THR A 78 -1.17 1.91 6.53
CA THR A 78 -0.80 0.50 6.64
C THR A 78 -1.71 -0.33 5.74
N VAL A 79 -1.11 -1.26 5.01
CA VAL A 79 -1.82 -2.29 4.24
C VAL A 79 -1.62 -3.61 4.96
N THR A 80 -2.69 -4.36 5.16
CA THR A 80 -2.68 -5.72 5.70
C THR A 80 -2.94 -6.70 4.56
N ILE A 81 -2.09 -7.70 4.44
CA ILE A 81 -2.29 -8.89 3.62
C ILE A 81 -2.87 -9.94 4.57
N THR A 82 -4.09 -10.38 4.31
CA THR A 82 -4.73 -11.45 5.08
C THR A 82 -4.40 -12.78 4.44
N ASP A 83 -3.87 -13.70 5.23
CA ASP A 83 -3.59 -15.07 4.80
C ASP A 83 -4.91 -15.82 4.55
N ASP A 84 -5.00 -16.54 3.43
CA ASP A 84 -6.18 -17.36 3.09
C ASP A 84 -5.85 -18.84 2.82
N GLU A 85 -4.60 -19.21 3.08
CA GLU A 85 -4.07 -20.53 3.02
C GLU A 85 -4.46 -21.36 4.27
N GLU A 86 -4.46 -22.69 4.12
CA GLU A 86 -4.73 -23.61 5.22
C GLU A 86 -3.42 -24.28 5.65
N PHE A 87 -3.19 -24.37 6.96
CA PHE A 87 -2.06 -25.10 7.52
C PHE A 87 -1.98 -26.53 6.96
N GLN A 88 -0.98 -26.78 6.12
CA GLN A 88 -0.79 -28.10 5.49
C GLN A 88 -0.30 -29.12 6.53
N HIS A 89 -1.22 -29.96 7.01
CA HIS A 89 -0.88 -31.08 7.89
C HIS A 89 -0.22 -32.20 7.08
N TYR A 90 1.11 -32.23 7.02
CA TYR A 90 1.85 -33.39 6.51
C TYR A 90 1.73 -34.56 7.50
N LEU A 91 0.84 -35.50 7.23
CA LEU A 91 0.83 -36.79 7.92
C LEU A 91 2.05 -37.61 7.47
N LEU A 92 3.06 -37.73 8.33
CA LEU A 92 4.07 -38.78 8.17
C LEU A 92 3.37 -40.13 8.43
N GLN A 93 3.01 -40.85 7.38
CA GLN A 93 2.77 -42.28 7.51
C GLN A 93 4.13 -42.94 7.68
N MET A 94 4.42 -43.39 8.90
CA MET A 94 5.55 -44.27 9.20
C MET A 94 5.40 -45.61 8.49
#